data_AF-A0AA88PTW1-F1
#
_entry.id   AF-A0AA88PTW1-F1
#
_cell.length_a   1.000
_cell.length_b   1.000
_cell.length_c   1.000
_cell.angle_alpha   90.00
_cell.angle_beta   90.00
_cell.angle_gamma   90.00
#
_symmetry.space_group_name_H-M   'P 1'
#
loop_
_entity.id
_entity.type
_entity.pdbx_description
1 polymer ?
#
loop_
_entity_poly.entity_id
_entity_poly.type
_entity_poly.pdbx_seq_one_letter_code
_entity_poly.pdbx_strand_id
1 'polypeptide(L)'
;MSDLEDEIKVLRRKVQEGEEALQRAGQYGLQLLDDKMDLHNKLEEQRIEMSNVIEVLEQEKYSLQREVELKARMLDSLRSEFDLVKNQQKHQMEQQQTLLERNHALELSDLKNKLEKMKTDLEEAQLAEKQMRHKLDQQSEALNSKTEELRVLTERAHETMSSEILELQMQKIDMESAMATLEQELQEARYKEEQLHLANTTLQRQLERLTEEKEEREKEAVSCYNALEAPREANQDLQIQLEQVLQQAQDPNSKGNSLFSEVEDKRAEMERQLNSMKRQHESLQKQHALTKQHMHRMKMQIATLMQLQGNRADPAQLERLQFMLSDKNNEIESLMMKVRELEKDKMAVRDQHPPAPSKEDEHMDETYYTDLLKMQLSNSKKDAEKLKDELSMARMKALSESQRVLELERKLYGTEQALKQRHSDNMRLQVKLEELKMKYTPNEVNKAQVQKRRREKFPVAQEEKSAPSKEETATMDTEPNKGSSENTEEKSLSHPVEKPVVIPLQPAQPTEPNPVMPRESKSVRICEDPPVCIPDAPRSPVSDSNSKNEDQTHQSSEEEENWKTERKRKKYQQPTHVNSEKTMANECAQQ
;
A
#
# COMPACT_ATOMS: atom_id res chain seq x y z
N MET A 1 -113.55 -108.80 -0.24
CA MET A 1 -112.47 -109.47 -1.01
C MET A 1 -112.07 -108.62 -2.21
N SER A 2 -113.01 -108.09 -3.02
CA SER A 2 -112.69 -107.23 -4.19
C SER A 2 -112.07 -105.86 -3.83
N ASP A 3 -112.53 -105.19 -2.77
CA ASP A 3 -112.06 -103.82 -2.44
C ASP A 3 -110.59 -103.77 -1.96
N LEU A 4 -110.12 -104.84 -1.29
CA LEU A 4 -108.74 -104.95 -0.82
C LEU A 4 -107.74 -105.19 -1.96
N GLU A 5 -108.14 -105.91 -3.02
CA GLU A 5 -107.28 -106.15 -4.19
C GLU A 5 -107.08 -104.88 -5.03
N ASP A 6 -108.12 -104.05 -5.14
CA ASP A 6 -108.03 -102.78 -5.87
C ASP A 6 -107.23 -101.73 -5.09
N GLU A 7 -107.34 -101.71 -3.75
CA GLU A 7 -106.49 -100.89 -2.88
C GLU A 7 -105.00 -101.30 -2.98
N ILE A 8 -104.71 -102.60 -3.02
CA ILE A 8 -103.34 -103.11 -3.25
C ILE A 8 -102.81 -102.69 -4.63
N LYS A 9 -103.62 -102.72 -5.69
CA LYS A 9 -103.20 -102.26 -7.03
C LYS A 9 -102.89 -100.76 -7.05
N VAL A 10 -103.70 -99.94 -6.38
CA VAL A 10 -103.45 -98.49 -6.24
C VAL A 10 -102.16 -98.24 -5.47
N LEU A 11 -101.92 -98.97 -4.37
CA LEU A 11 -100.68 -98.85 -3.60
C LEU A 11 -99.45 -99.27 -4.41
N ARG A 12 -99.53 -100.37 -5.19
CA ARG A 12 -98.43 -100.78 -6.09
C ARG A 12 -98.13 -99.74 -7.17
N ARG A 13 -99.15 -99.13 -7.76
CA ARG A 13 -98.96 -98.06 -8.76
C ARG A 13 -98.31 -96.82 -8.12
N LYS A 14 -98.75 -96.42 -6.92
CA LYS A 14 -98.12 -95.31 -6.18
C LYS A 14 -96.66 -95.60 -5.81
N VAL A 15 -96.33 -96.83 -5.44
CA VAL A 15 -94.94 -97.24 -5.17
C VAL A 15 -94.12 -97.17 -6.45
N GLN A 16 -94.63 -97.70 -7.57
CA GLN A 16 -93.95 -97.64 -8.87
C GLN A 16 -93.76 -96.19 -9.36
N GLU A 17 -94.79 -95.35 -9.29
CA GLU A 17 -94.69 -93.92 -9.63
C GLU A 17 -93.69 -93.19 -8.73
N GLY A 18 -93.62 -93.57 -7.44
CA GLY A 18 -92.62 -93.07 -6.49
C GLY A 18 -91.20 -93.53 -6.83
N GLU A 19 -91.02 -94.78 -7.22
CA GLU A 19 -89.73 -95.35 -7.68
C GLU A 19 -89.27 -94.69 -8.99
N GLU A 20 -90.17 -94.48 -9.96
CA GLU A 20 -89.88 -93.78 -11.21
C GLU A 20 -89.57 -92.28 -10.97
N ALA A 21 -90.27 -91.65 -10.02
CA ALA A 21 -89.96 -90.27 -9.61
C ALA A 21 -88.60 -90.19 -8.90
N LEU A 22 -88.28 -91.16 -8.03
CA LEU A 22 -86.99 -91.27 -7.36
C LEU A 22 -85.86 -91.52 -8.36
N GLN A 23 -86.07 -92.39 -9.35
CA GLN A 23 -85.11 -92.67 -10.41
C GLN A 23 -84.86 -91.43 -11.27
N ARG A 24 -85.92 -90.70 -11.65
CA ARG A 24 -85.79 -89.42 -12.37
C ARG A 24 -85.08 -88.36 -11.54
N ALA A 25 -85.39 -88.23 -10.26
CA ALA A 25 -84.70 -87.31 -9.35
C ALA A 25 -83.21 -87.69 -9.20
N GLY A 26 -82.90 -88.98 -9.14
CA GLY A 26 -81.52 -89.49 -9.13
C GLY A 26 -80.78 -89.18 -10.43
N GLN A 27 -81.43 -89.32 -11.59
CA GLN A 27 -80.86 -88.96 -12.90
C GLN A 27 -80.60 -87.45 -13.03
N TYR A 28 -81.55 -86.60 -12.63
CA TYR A 28 -81.33 -85.15 -12.60
C TYR A 28 -80.26 -84.74 -11.60
N GLY A 29 -80.18 -85.43 -10.45
CA GLY A 29 -79.13 -85.24 -9.46
C GLY A 29 -77.74 -85.58 -10.03
N LEU A 30 -77.64 -86.67 -10.78
CA LEU A 30 -76.41 -87.06 -11.46
C LEU A 30 -76.03 -86.06 -12.57
N GLN A 31 -76.99 -85.67 -13.42
CA GLN A 31 -76.74 -84.68 -14.47
C GLN A 31 -76.29 -83.32 -13.89
N LEU A 32 -76.92 -82.86 -12.80
CA LEU A 32 -76.50 -81.63 -12.11
C LEU A 32 -75.09 -81.77 -11.50
N LEU A 33 -74.72 -82.97 -11.05
CA LEU A 33 -73.38 -83.24 -10.55
C LEU A 33 -72.35 -83.19 -11.69
N ASP A 34 -72.66 -83.78 -12.84
CA ASP A 34 -71.83 -83.74 -14.05
C ASP A 34 -71.66 -82.30 -14.55
N ASP A 35 -72.75 -81.53 -14.67
CA ASP A 35 -72.71 -80.11 -15.07
C ASP A 35 -71.87 -79.27 -14.09
N LYS A 36 -71.97 -79.54 -12.78
CA LYS A 36 -71.14 -78.90 -11.75
C LYS A 36 -69.67 -79.27 -11.90
N MET A 37 -69.37 -80.53 -12.21
CA MET A 37 -68.01 -81.01 -12.42
C MET A 37 -67.39 -80.32 -13.65
N ASP A 38 -68.12 -80.22 -14.76
CA ASP A 38 -67.65 -79.54 -15.98
C ASP A 38 -67.43 -78.04 -15.76
N LEU A 39 -68.33 -77.37 -15.05
CA LEU A 39 -68.15 -75.96 -14.70
C LEU A 39 -66.95 -75.77 -13.78
N HIS A 40 -66.74 -76.68 -12.82
CA HIS A 40 -65.57 -76.66 -11.95
C HIS A 40 -64.27 -76.84 -12.73
N ASN A 41 -64.21 -77.81 -13.64
CA ASN A 41 -63.05 -78.04 -14.51
C ASN A 41 -62.73 -76.81 -15.37
N LYS A 42 -63.73 -76.19 -15.99
CA LYS A 42 -63.52 -74.95 -16.78
C LYS A 42 -63.02 -73.79 -15.93
N LEU A 43 -63.55 -73.63 -14.71
CA LEU A 43 -63.07 -72.61 -13.78
C LEU A 43 -61.64 -72.88 -13.34
N GLU A 44 -61.26 -74.14 -13.17
CA GLU A 44 -59.90 -74.53 -12.82
C GLU A 44 -58.92 -74.31 -13.99
N GLU A 45 -59.31 -74.68 -15.21
CA GLU A 45 -58.53 -74.36 -16.43
C GLU A 45 -58.29 -72.85 -16.56
N GLN A 46 -59.34 -72.03 -16.39
CA GLN A 46 -59.20 -70.58 -16.40
C GLN A 46 -58.31 -70.04 -15.27
N ARG A 47 -58.36 -70.65 -14.08
CA ARG A 47 -57.46 -70.29 -12.97
C ARG A 47 -56.01 -70.61 -13.30
N ILE A 48 -55.75 -71.78 -13.87
CA ILE A 48 -54.41 -72.21 -14.29
C ILE A 48 -53.87 -71.29 -15.39
N GLU A 49 -54.67 -71.01 -16.42
CA GLU A 49 -54.29 -70.08 -17.49
C GLU A 49 -53.97 -68.69 -16.96
N MET A 50 -54.81 -68.15 -16.08
CA MET A 50 -54.58 -66.83 -15.47
C MET A 50 -53.31 -66.84 -14.59
N SER A 51 -53.05 -67.91 -13.85
CA SER A 51 -51.81 -68.07 -13.07
C SER A 51 -50.58 -68.07 -13.97
N ASN A 52 -50.61 -68.83 -15.07
CA ASN A 52 -49.51 -68.88 -16.03
C ASN A 52 -49.23 -67.52 -16.66
N VAL A 53 -50.27 -66.75 -17.01
CA VAL A 53 -50.10 -65.39 -17.56
C VAL A 53 -49.48 -64.46 -16.52
N ILE A 54 -49.91 -64.53 -15.26
CA ILE A 54 -49.32 -63.72 -14.17
C ILE A 54 -47.85 -64.08 -13.99
N GLU A 55 -47.50 -65.36 -13.95
CA GLU A 55 -46.12 -65.81 -13.80
C GLU A 55 -45.22 -65.32 -14.94
N VAL A 56 -45.67 -65.41 -16.19
CA VAL A 56 -44.92 -64.90 -17.35
C VAL A 56 -44.72 -63.38 -17.26
N LEU A 57 -45.78 -62.63 -16.94
CA LEU A 57 -45.69 -61.17 -16.81
C LEU A 57 -44.77 -60.75 -15.65
N GLU A 58 -44.78 -61.49 -14.54
CA GLU A 58 -43.86 -61.25 -13.43
C GLU A 58 -42.41 -61.52 -13.84
N GLN A 59 -42.14 -62.62 -14.54
CA GLN A 59 -40.82 -62.93 -15.06
C GLN A 59 -40.32 -61.85 -16.03
N GLU A 60 -41.17 -61.41 -16.97
CA GLU A 60 -40.86 -60.34 -17.90
C GLU A 60 -40.59 -59.01 -17.18
N LYS A 61 -41.42 -58.66 -16.18
CA LYS A 61 -41.22 -57.46 -15.36
C LYS A 61 -39.86 -57.47 -14.68
N TYR A 62 -39.47 -58.57 -14.03
CA TYR A 62 -38.16 -58.65 -13.35
C TYR A 62 -36.99 -58.63 -14.35
N SER A 63 -37.15 -59.29 -15.50
CA SER A 63 -36.16 -59.27 -16.58
C SER A 63 -35.93 -57.85 -17.12
N LEU A 64 -37.01 -57.15 -17.47
CA LEU A 64 -36.96 -55.76 -17.95
C LEU A 64 -36.41 -54.81 -16.89
N GLN A 65 -36.81 -54.97 -15.63
CA GLN A 65 -36.28 -54.15 -14.53
C GLN A 65 -34.76 -54.30 -14.42
N ARG A 66 -34.25 -55.54 -14.47
CA ARG A 66 -32.81 -55.80 -14.44
C ARG A 66 -32.08 -55.19 -15.65
N GLU A 67 -32.68 -55.27 -16.84
CA GLU A 67 -32.11 -54.68 -18.06
C GLU A 67 -32.03 -53.15 -17.96
N VAL A 68 -33.09 -52.50 -17.47
CA VAL A 68 -33.13 -51.04 -17.26
C VAL A 68 -32.08 -50.61 -16.24
N GLU A 69 -31.95 -51.33 -15.12
CA GLU A 69 -30.92 -51.05 -14.12
C GLU A 69 -29.50 -51.18 -14.68
N LEU A 70 -29.25 -52.20 -15.51
CA LEU A 70 -27.94 -52.38 -16.16
C LEU A 70 -27.65 -51.24 -17.14
N LYS A 71 -28.62 -50.88 -17.99
CA LYS A 71 -28.51 -49.76 -18.92
C LYS A 71 -28.27 -48.43 -18.19
N ALA A 72 -28.95 -48.21 -17.07
CA ALA A 72 -28.73 -47.02 -16.23
C ALA A 72 -27.29 -46.97 -15.70
N ARG A 73 -26.77 -48.08 -15.16
CA ARG A 73 -25.37 -48.16 -14.69
C ARG A 73 -24.37 -47.92 -15.83
N MET A 74 -24.62 -48.48 -17.01
CA MET A 74 -23.77 -48.25 -18.19
C MET A 74 -23.77 -46.78 -18.63
N LEU A 75 -24.93 -46.13 -18.64
CA LEU A 75 -25.04 -44.71 -18.95
C LEU A 75 -24.30 -43.84 -17.92
N ASP A 76 -24.38 -44.17 -16.64
CA ASP A 76 -23.64 -43.44 -15.60
C ASP A 76 -22.11 -43.63 -15.75
N SER A 77 -21.66 -44.83 -16.13
CA SER A 77 -20.24 -45.08 -16.47
C SER A 77 -19.79 -44.21 -17.65
N LEU A 78 -20.54 -44.22 -18.75
CA LEU A 78 -20.22 -43.41 -19.94
C LEU A 78 -20.25 -41.91 -19.65
N ARG A 79 -21.19 -41.45 -18.82
CA ARG A 79 -21.21 -40.05 -18.35
C ARG A 79 -19.95 -39.71 -17.57
N SER A 80 -19.49 -40.60 -16.69
CA SER A 80 -18.27 -40.38 -15.92
C SER A 80 -17.01 -40.33 -16.80
N GLU A 81 -16.92 -41.19 -17.82
CA GLU A 81 -15.83 -41.18 -18.79
C GLU A 81 -15.86 -39.91 -19.64
N PHE A 82 -17.04 -39.49 -20.09
CA PHE A 82 -17.20 -38.23 -20.82
C PHE A 82 -16.77 -37.02 -19.99
N ASP A 83 -17.20 -36.95 -18.72
CA ASP A 83 -16.82 -35.88 -17.81
C ASP A 83 -15.30 -35.88 -17.54
N LEU A 84 -14.69 -37.07 -17.41
CA LEU A 84 -13.23 -37.20 -17.25
C LEU A 84 -12.48 -36.63 -18.46
N VAL A 85 -12.85 -37.05 -19.68
CA VAL A 85 -12.21 -36.59 -20.92
C VAL A 85 -12.42 -35.09 -21.11
N LYS A 86 -13.63 -34.60 -20.87
CA LYS A 86 -13.95 -33.16 -20.93
C LYS A 86 -13.10 -32.34 -19.96
N ASN A 87 -12.95 -32.82 -18.72
CA ASN A 87 -12.13 -32.13 -17.72
C ASN A 87 -10.63 -32.19 -18.08
N GLN A 88 -10.15 -33.32 -18.61
CA GLN A 88 -8.77 -33.45 -19.07
C GLN A 88 -8.46 -32.50 -20.23
N GLN A 89 -9.33 -32.44 -21.24
CA GLN A 89 -9.19 -31.52 -22.36
C GLN A 89 -9.22 -30.06 -21.88
N LYS A 90 -10.15 -29.72 -20.98
CA LYS A 90 -10.21 -28.38 -20.39
C LYS A 90 -8.91 -28.02 -19.69
N HIS A 91 -8.35 -28.95 -18.90
CA HIS A 91 -7.09 -28.73 -18.19
C HIS A 91 -5.91 -28.54 -19.16
N GLN A 92 -5.82 -29.34 -20.22
CA GLN A 92 -4.78 -29.19 -21.25
C GLN A 92 -4.86 -27.82 -21.95
N MET A 93 -6.08 -27.36 -22.27
CA MET A 93 -6.28 -26.03 -22.86
C MET A 93 -5.87 -24.91 -21.89
N GLU A 94 -6.26 -25.00 -20.61
CA GLU A 94 -5.85 -24.03 -19.58
C GLU A 94 -4.32 -24.01 -19.39
N GLN A 95 -3.65 -25.17 -19.42
CA GLN A 95 -2.19 -25.26 -19.36
C GLN A 95 -1.50 -24.62 -20.58
N GLN A 96 -1.98 -24.89 -21.79
CA GLN A 96 -1.42 -24.30 -23.00
C GLN A 96 -1.63 -22.79 -23.04
N GLN A 97 -2.80 -22.31 -22.63
CA GLN A 97 -3.09 -20.89 -22.55
C GLN A 97 -2.18 -20.18 -21.54
N THR A 98 -2.03 -20.72 -20.33
CA THR A 98 -1.17 -20.12 -19.30
C THR A 98 0.31 -20.11 -19.69
N LEU A 99 0.80 -21.15 -20.37
CA LEU A 99 2.16 -21.18 -20.91
C LEU A 99 2.35 -20.11 -22.00
N LEU A 100 1.38 -19.96 -22.89
CA LEU A 100 1.42 -18.95 -23.95
C LEU A 100 1.38 -17.53 -23.38
N GLU A 101 0.51 -17.27 -22.40
CA GLU A 101 0.43 -15.99 -21.68
C GLU A 101 1.75 -15.66 -20.98
N ARG A 102 2.38 -16.65 -20.33
CA ARG A 102 3.69 -16.47 -19.69
C ARG A 102 4.78 -16.15 -20.72
N ASN A 103 4.81 -16.84 -21.85
CA ASN A 103 5.79 -16.59 -22.91
C ASN A 103 5.62 -15.19 -23.50
N HIS A 104 4.39 -14.78 -23.84
CA HIS A 104 4.12 -13.43 -24.32
C HIS A 104 4.49 -12.36 -23.29
N ALA A 105 4.23 -12.58 -21.99
CA ALA A 105 4.63 -11.66 -20.95
C ALA A 105 6.16 -11.49 -20.87
N LEU A 106 6.93 -12.58 -21.01
CA LEU A 106 8.39 -12.53 -21.07
C LEU A 106 8.88 -11.78 -22.30
N GLU A 107 8.34 -12.08 -23.49
CA GLU A 107 8.70 -11.39 -24.73
C GLU A 107 8.40 -9.88 -24.67
N LEU A 108 7.24 -9.50 -24.12
CA LEU A 108 6.87 -8.10 -23.92
C LEU A 108 7.82 -7.40 -22.94
N SER A 109 8.18 -8.05 -21.84
CA SER A 109 9.16 -7.54 -20.88
C SER A 109 10.52 -7.34 -21.53
N ASP A 110 11.01 -8.30 -22.31
CA ASP A 110 12.29 -8.21 -23.00
C ASP A 110 12.30 -7.10 -24.05
N LEU A 111 11.22 -6.95 -24.82
CA LEU A 111 11.07 -5.86 -25.78
C LEU A 111 10.99 -4.50 -25.08
N LYS A 112 10.24 -4.40 -23.98
CA LYS A 112 10.17 -3.18 -23.16
C LYS A 112 11.54 -2.80 -22.61
N ASN A 113 12.29 -3.76 -22.07
CA ASN A 113 13.64 -3.54 -21.56
C ASN A 113 14.62 -3.09 -22.65
N LYS A 114 14.55 -3.69 -23.84
CA LYS A 114 15.33 -3.26 -25.01
C LYS A 114 14.97 -1.83 -25.43
N LEU A 115 13.68 -1.50 -25.46
CA LEU A 115 13.21 -0.17 -25.84
C LEU A 115 13.71 0.89 -24.84
N GLU A 116 13.56 0.64 -23.54
CA GLU A 116 14.05 1.56 -22.50
C GLU A 116 15.58 1.75 -22.59
N LYS A 117 16.34 0.68 -22.85
CA LYS A 117 17.79 0.77 -23.07
C LYS A 117 18.13 1.63 -24.30
N MET A 118 17.47 1.39 -25.44
CA MET A 118 17.70 2.19 -26.65
C MET A 118 17.32 3.67 -26.43
N LYS A 119 16.32 3.94 -25.59
CA LYS A 119 15.91 5.29 -25.22
C LYS A 119 16.96 5.98 -24.33
N THR A 120 17.53 5.29 -23.34
CA THR A 120 18.62 5.84 -22.52
C THR A 120 19.87 6.11 -23.37
N ASP A 121 20.25 5.17 -24.24
CA ASP A 121 21.40 5.31 -25.13
C ASP A 121 21.21 6.51 -26.09
N LEU A 122 19.98 6.75 -26.56
CA LEU A 122 19.64 7.93 -27.37
C LEU A 122 19.73 9.24 -26.57
N GLU A 123 19.21 9.27 -25.34
CA GLU A 123 19.30 10.44 -24.46
C GLU A 123 20.77 10.79 -24.14
N GLU A 124 21.62 9.79 -23.89
CA GLU A 124 23.06 9.95 -23.67
C GLU A 124 23.77 10.49 -24.92
N ALA A 125 23.49 9.93 -26.10
CA ALA A 125 24.07 10.39 -27.36
C ALA A 125 23.66 11.84 -27.68
N GLN A 126 22.41 12.21 -27.42
CA GLN A 126 21.92 13.58 -27.60
C GLN A 126 22.59 14.56 -26.63
N LEU A 127 22.84 14.16 -25.38
CA LEU A 127 23.57 15.01 -24.43
C LEU A 127 25.03 15.21 -24.90
N ALA A 128 25.71 14.12 -25.32
CA ALA A 128 27.06 14.20 -25.84
C ALA A 128 27.14 15.12 -27.09
N GLU A 129 26.16 15.03 -27.99
CA GLU A 129 26.05 15.91 -29.15
C GLU A 129 25.92 17.38 -28.72
N LYS A 130 25.03 17.70 -27.77
CA LYS A 130 24.85 19.07 -27.26
C LYS A 130 26.14 19.62 -26.64
N GLN A 131 26.84 18.81 -25.86
CA GLN A 131 28.13 19.20 -25.25
C GLN A 131 29.18 19.49 -26.32
N MET A 132 29.30 18.64 -27.34
CA MET A 132 30.26 18.83 -28.43
C MET A 132 29.92 20.04 -29.31
N ARG A 133 28.63 20.28 -29.59
CA ARG A 133 28.17 21.49 -30.30
C ARG A 133 28.55 22.75 -29.56
N HIS A 134 28.27 22.82 -28.26
CA HIS A 134 28.60 24.02 -27.50
C HIS A 134 30.12 24.23 -27.33
N LYS A 135 30.93 23.16 -27.21
CA LYS A 135 32.40 23.28 -27.29
C LYS A 135 32.86 23.83 -28.63
N LEU A 136 32.24 23.40 -29.73
CA LEU A 136 32.51 23.93 -31.07
C LEU A 136 32.15 25.43 -31.15
N ASP A 137 31.00 25.83 -30.61
CA ASP A 137 30.55 27.22 -30.58
C ASP A 137 31.53 28.10 -29.79
N GLN A 138 31.97 27.66 -28.60
CA GLN A 138 33.00 28.36 -27.82
C GLN A 138 34.32 28.51 -28.58
N GLN A 139 34.79 27.45 -29.23
CA GLN A 139 36.02 27.50 -30.04
C GLN A 139 35.86 28.45 -31.23
N SER A 140 34.69 28.46 -31.87
CA SER A 140 34.36 29.40 -32.95
C SER A 140 34.34 30.85 -32.47
N GLU A 141 33.73 31.14 -31.32
CA GLU A 141 33.71 32.47 -30.71
C GLU A 141 35.11 32.95 -30.32
N ALA A 142 35.92 32.09 -29.69
CA ALA A 142 37.30 32.41 -29.33
C ALA A 142 38.16 32.72 -30.57
N LEU A 143 37.99 31.94 -31.64
CA LEU A 143 38.70 32.15 -32.91
C LEU A 143 38.26 33.46 -33.58
N ASN A 144 36.96 33.76 -33.58
CA ASN A 144 36.43 35.04 -34.05
C ASN A 144 36.98 36.22 -33.23
N SER A 145 37.01 36.13 -31.90
CA SER A 145 37.58 37.14 -31.00
C SER A 145 39.06 37.40 -31.29
N LYS A 146 39.88 36.35 -31.40
CA LYS A 146 41.30 36.48 -31.75
C LYS A 146 41.53 37.07 -33.14
N THR A 147 40.66 36.73 -34.09
CA THR A 147 40.70 37.31 -35.44
C THR A 147 40.38 38.81 -35.40
N GLU A 148 39.40 39.22 -34.60
CA GLU A 148 39.04 40.62 -34.41
C GLU A 148 40.11 41.41 -33.63
N GLU A 149 40.71 40.82 -32.59
CA GLU A 149 41.86 41.40 -31.88
C GLU A 149 43.02 41.66 -32.84
N LEU A 150 43.39 40.68 -33.68
CA LEU A 150 44.42 40.86 -34.70
C LEU A 150 44.06 41.97 -35.69
N ARG A 151 42.79 42.09 -36.08
CA ARG A 151 42.29 43.17 -36.95
C ARG A 151 42.51 44.54 -36.29
N VAL A 152 42.07 44.71 -35.04
CA VAL A 152 42.20 45.96 -34.27
C VAL A 152 43.66 46.31 -33.99
N LEU A 153 44.50 45.33 -33.65
CA LEU A 153 45.92 45.53 -33.37
C LEU A 153 46.68 45.93 -34.65
N THR A 154 46.29 45.35 -35.78
CA THR A 154 46.79 45.76 -37.10
C THR A 154 46.36 47.19 -37.40
N GLU A 155 45.08 47.56 -37.23
CA GLU A 155 44.61 48.94 -37.42
C GLU A 155 45.35 49.94 -36.52
N ARG A 156 45.53 49.63 -35.23
CA ARG A 156 46.24 50.50 -34.28
C ARG A 156 47.74 50.60 -34.48
N ALA A 157 48.41 49.56 -34.99
CA ALA A 157 49.83 49.65 -35.31
C ALA A 157 50.13 50.67 -36.42
N HIS A 158 49.12 51.06 -37.21
CA HIS A 158 49.24 52.14 -38.19
C HIS A 158 49.03 53.55 -37.56
N GLU A 159 48.63 53.63 -36.29
CA GLU A 159 48.39 54.87 -35.54
C GLU A 159 49.43 55.00 -34.39
N THR A 160 50.23 56.05 -34.38
CA THR A 160 51.43 56.19 -33.52
C THR A 160 51.05 56.29 -32.03
N MET A 161 51.33 55.23 -31.23
CA MET A 161 50.84 55.07 -29.85
C MET A 161 51.88 55.46 -28.78
N SER A 162 51.44 56.12 -27.70
CA SER A 162 52.27 56.54 -26.55
C SER A 162 52.39 55.45 -25.47
N SER A 163 53.45 55.52 -24.64
CA SER A 163 53.80 54.49 -23.64
C SER A 163 52.71 54.18 -22.61
N GLU A 164 52.02 55.20 -22.08
CA GLU A 164 50.94 55.00 -21.10
C GLU A 164 49.70 54.34 -21.74
N ILE A 165 49.41 54.64 -23.01
CA ILE A 165 48.31 54.02 -23.75
C ILE A 165 48.62 52.54 -24.01
N LEU A 166 49.89 52.21 -24.27
CA LEU A 166 50.34 50.82 -24.43
C LEU A 166 50.19 50.03 -23.12
N GLU A 167 50.55 50.62 -21.99
CA GLU A 167 50.48 49.97 -20.68
C GLU A 167 49.02 49.73 -20.22
N LEU A 168 48.14 50.71 -20.44
CA LEU A 168 46.70 50.54 -20.23
C LEU A 168 46.08 49.50 -21.19
N GLN A 169 46.55 49.43 -22.44
CA GLN A 169 46.12 48.37 -23.36
C GLN A 169 46.55 46.99 -22.89
N MET A 170 47.76 46.85 -22.34
CA MET A 170 48.24 45.57 -21.81
C MET A 170 47.39 45.12 -20.62
N GLN A 171 47.11 46.02 -19.67
CA GLN A 171 46.23 45.72 -18.54
C GLN A 171 44.80 45.36 -18.96
N LYS A 172 44.28 46.02 -20.02
CA LYS A 172 42.98 45.69 -20.59
C LYS A 172 42.97 44.27 -21.18
N ILE A 173 44.00 43.89 -21.92
CA ILE A 173 44.15 42.55 -22.48
C ILE A 173 44.26 41.49 -21.37
N ASP A 174 45.01 41.77 -20.30
CA ASP A 174 45.14 40.86 -19.16
C ASP A 174 43.79 40.63 -18.46
N MET A 175 43.03 41.70 -18.23
CA MET A 175 41.68 41.61 -17.64
C MET A 175 40.69 40.89 -18.55
N GLU A 176 40.71 41.15 -19.87
CA GLU A 176 39.90 40.44 -20.85
C GLU A 176 40.25 38.94 -20.87
N SER A 177 41.54 38.59 -20.73
CA SER A 177 41.98 37.20 -20.63
C SER A 177 41.48 36.52 -19.35
N ALA A 178 41.53 37.22 -18.20
CA ALA A 178 41.04 36.69 -16.94
C ALA A 178 39.52 36.49 -16.96
N MET A 179 38.78 37.41 -17.57
CA MET A 179 37.34 37.26 -17.79
C MET A 179 37.02 36.02 -18.64
N ALA A 180 37.75 35.82 -19.75
CA ALA A 180 37.55 34.65 -20.61
C ALA A 180 37.82 33.33 -19.85
N THR A 181 38.84 33.29 -18.97
CA THR A 181 39.11 32.09 -18.16
C THR A 181 37.99 31.81 -17.16
N LEU A 182 37.44 32.84 -16.50
CA LEU A 182 36.33 32.68 -15.56
C LEU A 182 35.03 32.24 -16.25
N GLU A 183 34.77 32.76 -17.46
CA GLU A 183 33.63 32.31 -18.27
C GLU A 183 33.76 30.84 -18.69
N GLN A 184 34.97 30.40 -19.05
CA GLN A 184 35.24 29.00 -19.34
C GLN A 184 35.00 28.11 -18.10
N GLU A 185 35.53 28.49 -16.93
CA GLU A 185 35.32 27.76 -15.68
C GLU A 185 33.84 27.68 -15.28
N LEU A 186 33.09 28.77 -15.46
CA LEU A 186 31.64 28.81 -15.24
C LEU A 186 30.92 27.82 -16.17
N GLN A 187 31.30 27.75 -17.44
CA GLN A 187 30.66 26.82 -18.38
C GLN A 187 31.01 25.37 -18.05
N GLU A 188 32.27 25.08 -17.68
CA GLU A 188 32.67 23.76 -17.22
C GLU A 188 31.91 23.30 -15.97
N ALA A 189 31.65 24.23 -15.04
CA ALA A 189 30.81 23.95 -13.87
C ALA A 189 29.36 23.63 -14.27
N ARG A 190 28.76 24.39 -15.19
CA ARG A 190 27.41 24.14 -15.72
C ARG A 190 27.29 22.76 -16.38
N TYR A 191 28.29 22.36 -17.17
CA TYR A 191 28.29 21.03 -17.77
C TYR A 191 28.38 19.90 -16.77
N LYS A 192 29.20 20.06 -15.72
CA LYS A 192 29.27 19.08 -14.62
C LYS A 192 27.92 19.00 -13.89
N GLU A 193 27.26 20.13 -13.70
CA GLU A 193 25.91 20.17 -13.12
C GLU A 193 24.87 19.44 -13.98
N GLU A 194 24.83 19.70 -15.29
CA GLU A 194 23.94 19.00 -16.22
C GLU A 194 24.21 17.49 -16.26
N GLN A 195 25.48 17.09 -16.23
CA GLN A 195 25.88 15.68 -16.22
C GLN A 195 25.43 14.99 -14.92
N LEU A 196 25.59 15.66 -13.77
CA LEU A 196 25.07 15.18 -12.49
C LEU A 196 23.55 15.12 -12.48
N HIS A 197 22.86 16.08 -13.11
CA HIS A 197 21.40 16.07 -13.23
C HIS A 197 20.90 14.88 -14.06
N LEU A 198 21.56 14.56 -15.18
CA LEU A 198 21.23 13.38 -15.97
C LEU A 198 21.48 12.07 -15.19
N ALA A 199 22.59 11.99 -14.45
CA ALA A 199 22.87 10.83 -13.60
C ALA A 199 21.80 10.67 -12.50
N ASN A 200 21.38 11.78 -11.87
CA ASN A 200 20.34 11.78 -10.84
C ASN A 200 18.99 11.32 -11.39
N THR A 201 18.57 11.85 -12.54
CA THR A 201 17.32 11.43 -13.20
C THR A 201 17.34 9.95 -13.61
N THR A 202 18.49 9.44 -14.05
CA THR A 202 18.67 8.01 -14.38
C THR A 202 18.57 7.14 -13.13
N LEU A 203 19.24 7.53 -12.04
CA LEU A 203 19.14 6.84 -10.75
C LEU A 203 17.70 6.87 -10.20
N GLN A 204 17.01 7.99 -10.37
CA GLN A 204 15.61 8.14 -9.95
C GLN A 204 14.68 7.20 -10.72
N ARG A 205 14.82 7.07 -12.04
CA ARG A 205 14.10 6.08 -12.85
C ARG A 205 14.44 4.63 -12.48
N GLN A 206 15.69 4.35 -12.09
CA GLN A 206 16.08 3.03 -11.60
C GLN A 206 15.42 2.71 -10.26
N LEU A 207 15.35 3.69 -9.35
CA LEU A 207 14.64 3.55 -8.07
C LEU A 207 13.14 3.33 -8.28
N GLU A 208 12.52 4.04 -9.21
CA GLU A 208 11.10 3.83 -9.57
C GLU A 208 10.86 2.41 -10.07
N ARG A 209 11.67 1.91 -11.02
CA ARG A 209 11.58 0.52 -11.52
C ARG A 209 11.77 -0.52 -10.42
N LEU A 210 12.76 -0.34 -9.54
CA LEU A 210 12.98 -1.24 -8.41
C LEU A 210 11.82 -1.22 -7.41
N THR A 211 11.17 -0.07 -7.26
CA THR A 211 9.99 0.08 -6.40
C THR A 211 8.79 -0.66 -7.01
N GLU A 212 8.57 -0.54 -8.32
CA GLU A 212 7.54 -1.30 -9.05
C GLU A 212 7.79 -2.81 -8.95
N GLU A 213 9.02 -3.29 -9.18
CA GLU A 213 9.35 -4.73 -9.05
C GLU A 213 9.12 -5.22 -7.61
N LYS A 214 9.46 -4.40 -6.60
CA LYS A 214 9.19 -4.71 -5.20
C LYS A 214 7.68 -4.85 -4.94
N GLU A 215 6.87 -3.93 -5.46
CA GLU A 215 5.41 -4.00 -5.31
C GLU A 215 4.80 -5.20 -6.04
N GLU A 216 5.30 -5.55 -7.22
CA GLU A 216 4.88 -6.76 -7.94
C GLU A 216 5.23 -8.03 -7.17
N ARG A 217 6.45 -8.14 -6.64
CA ARG A 217 6.88 -9.25 -5.77
C ARG A 217 6.03 -9.33 -4.50
N GLU A 218 5.64 -8.20 -3.91
CA GLU A 218 4.73 -8.18 -2.76
C GLU A 218 3.32 -8.68 -3.15
N LYS A 219 2.79 -8.28 -4.32
CA LYS A 219 1.51 -8.81 -4.85
C LYS A 219 1.57 -10.31 -5.10
N GLU A 220 2.66 -10.80 -5.70
CA GLU A 220 2.90 -12.23 -5.90
C GLU A 220 2.96 -12.98 -4.56
N ALA A 221 3.71 -12.46 -3.59
CA ALA A 221 3.80 -13.06 -2.26
C ALA A 221 2.44 -13.16 -1.56
N VAL A 222 1.62 -12.09 -1.64
CA VAL A 222 0.24 -12.08 -1.11
C VAL A 222 -0.63 -13.10 -1.84
N SER A 223 -0.53 -13.20 -3.17
CA SER A 223 -1.25 -14.18 -3.98
C SER A 223 -0.87 -15.62 -3.58
N CYS A 224 0.43 -15.91 -3.44
CA CYS A 224 0.92 -17.20 -2.97
C CYS A 224 0.43 -17.52 -1.56
N TYR A 225 0.43 -16.55 -0.64
CA TYR A 225 -0.10 -16.74 0.70
C TYR A 225 -1.59 -17.09 0.66
N ASN A 226 -2.39 -16.38 -0.11
CA ASN A 226 -3.83 -16.65 -0.26
C ASN A 226 -4.08 -18.02 -0.90
N ALA A 227 -3.31 -18.38 -1.93
CA ALA A 227 -3.39 -19.69 -2.58
C ALA A 227 -2.99 -20.84 -1.65
N LEU A 228 -2.17 -20.58 -0.63
CA LEU A 228 -1.75 -21.55 0.38
C LEU A 228 -2.73 -21.61 1.57
N GLU A 229 -3.36 -20.49 1.91
CA GLU A 229 -4.37 -20.45 2.97
C GLU A 229 -5.67 -21.16 2.55
N ALA A 230 -6.08 -21.03 1.29
CA ALA A 230 -7.27 -21.71 0.77
C ALA A 230 -7.28 -23.26 0.95
N PRO A 231 -6.21 -24.01 0.63
CA PRO A 231 -6.15 -25.45 0.91
C PRO A 231 -5.95 -25.76 2.39
N ARG A 232 -5.37 -24.85 3.20
CA ARG A 232 -5.32 -25.01 4.67
C ARG A 232 -6.72 -24.95 5.28
N GLU A 233 -7.52 -23.97 4.90
CA GLU A 233 -8.93 -23.86 5.29
C GLU A 233 -9.72 -25.09 4.83
N ALA A 234 -9.55 -25.52 3.58
CA ALA A 234 -10.21 -26.73 3.07
C ALA A 234 -9.79 -27.99 3.84
N ASN A 235 -8.52 -28.10 4.26
CA ASN A 235 -8.06 -29.20 5.10
C ASN A 235 -8.69 -29.15 6.49
N GLN A 236 -8.79 -27.97 7.11
CA GLN A 236 -9.48 -27.82 8.38
C GLN A 236 -10.96 -28.23 8.26
N ASP A 237 -11.64 -27.82 7.20
CA ASP A 237 -13.03 -28.22 6.92
C ASP A 237 -13.18 -29.74 6.75
N LEU A 238 -12.27 -30.37 5.99
CA LEU A 238 -12.26 -31.82 5.82
C LEU A 238 -11.94 -32.55 7.12
N GLN A 239 -11.08 -31.99 7.96
CA GLN A 239 -10.74 -32.55 9.27
C GLN A 239 -11.93 -32.46 10.23
N ILE A 240 -12.69 -31.37 10.19
CA ILE A 240 -13.97 -31.24 10.91
C ILE A 240 -15.00 -32.26 10.40
N GLN A 241 -15.12 -32.44 9.08
CA GLN A 241 -16.02 -33.44 8.50
C GLN A 241 -15.63 -34.87 8.91
N LEU A 242 -14.32 -35.17 8.91
CA LEU A 242 -13.80 -36.45 9.36
C LEU A 242 -14.12 -36.69 10.84
N GLU A 243 -13.92 -35.69 11.69
CA GLU A 243 -14.24 -35.77 13.13
C GLU A 243 -15.75 -35.99 13.35
N GLN A 244 -16.61 -35.32 12.57
CA GLN A 244 -18.06 -35.55 12.59
C GLN A 244 -18.44 -36.97 12.16
N VAL A 245 -17.84 -37.49 11.09
CA VAL A 245 -18.10 -38.86 10.61
C VAL A 245 -17.59 -39.90 11.61
N LEU A 246 -16.42 -39.67 12.21
CA LEU A 246 -15.88 -40.54 13.26
C LEU A 246 -16.78 -40.54 14.50
N GLN A 247 -17.28 -39.38 14.91
CA GLN A 247 -18.22 -39.28 16.03
C GLN A 247 -19.58 -39.95 15.71
N GLN A 248 -20.03 -39.87 14.46
CA GLN A 248 -21.24 -40.56 14.00
C GLN A 248 -21.05 -42.10 13.89
N ALA A 249 -19.84 -42.55 13.56
CA ALA A 249 -19.48 -43.96 13.51
C ALA A 249 -19.25 -44.57 14.91
N GLN A 250 -18.87 -43.75 15.90
CA GLN A 250 -18.72 -44.18 17.29
C GLN A 250 -20.07 -44.47 17.96
N ASP A 251 -21.18 -43.95 17.43
CA ASP A 251 -22.51 -44.09 18.07
C ASP A 251 -23.66 -44.33 17.06
N PRO A 252 -23.68 -45.47 16.34
CA PRO A 252 -24.68 -45.77 15.32
C PRO A 252 -26.11 -45.97 15.89
N ASN A 253 -26.26 -46.09 17.21
CA ASN A 253 -27.54 -46.28 17.90
C ASN A 253 -28.03 -45.05 18.69
N SER A 254 -27.35 -43.90 18.59
CA SER A 254 -27.77 -42.66 19.25
C SER A 254 -29.04 -42.03 18.64
N LYS A 255 -29.56 -42.59 17.53
CA LYS A 255 -30.91 -42.27 17.00
C LYS A 255 -32.03 -42.91 17.83
N GLY A 256 -31.92 -42.85 19.15
CA GLY A 256 -33.03 -43.07 20.05
C GLY A 256 -33.68 -41.72 20.34
N ASN A 257 -34.98 -41.61 20.08
CA ASN A 257 -35.84 -40.50 20.49
C ASN A 257 -36.01 -40.52 22.03
N SER A 258 -34.90 -40.44 22.75
CA SER A 258 -34.83 -40.46 24.20
C SER A 258 -34.78 -39.02 24.67
N LEU A 259 -35.66 -38.65 25.59
CA LEU A 259 -35.69 -37.31 26.18
C LEU A 259 -34.31 -36.91 26.74
N PHE A 260 -33.50 -37.89 27.15
CA PHE A 260 -32.13 -37.70 27.62
C PHE A 260 -31.13 -37.47 26.49
N SER A 261 -31.27 -38.09 25.31
CA SER A 261 -30.40 -37.76 24.17
C SER A 261 -30.72 -36.37 23.64
N GLU A 262 -31.99 -35.93 23.62
CA GLU A 262 -32.31 -34.55 23.25
C GLU A 262 -31.78 -33.53 24.27
N VAL A 263 -31.83 -33.84 25.56
CA VAL A 263 -31.25 -32.99 26.62
C VAL A 263 -29.72 -32.99 26.56
N GLU A 264 -29.09 -34.13 26.29
CA GLU A 264 -27.64 -34.24 26.15
C GLU A 264 -27.16 -33.58 24.85
N ASP A 265 -27.91 -33.69 23.76
CA ASP A 265 -27.67 -32.97 22.49
C ASP A 265 -27.81 -31.47 22.70
N LYS A 266 -28.84 -31.01 23.42
CA LYS A 266 -29.00 -29.59 23.81
C LYS A 266 -27.88 -29.12 24.73
N ARG A 267 -27.43 -29.95 25.67
CA ARG A 267 -26.29 -29.63 26.53
C ARG A 267 -25.01 -29.53 25.71
N ALA A 268 -24.74 -30.49 24.83
CA ALA A 268 -23.58 -30.52 23.96
C ALA A 268 -23.61 -29.37 22.95
N GLU A 269 -24.78 -28.98 22.43
CA GLU A 269 -24.94 -27.80 21.59
C GLU A 269 -24.64 -26.52 22.37
N MET A 270 -25.20 -26.35 23.57
CA MET A 270 -24.92 -25.19 24.43
C MET A 270 -23.45 -25.13 24.85
N GLU A 271 -22.80 -26.27 25.10
CA GLU A 271 -21.38 -26.35 25.41
C GLU A 271 -20.51 -26.02 24.20
N ARG A 272 -20.88 -26.49 22.99
CA ARG A 272 -20.24 -26.08 21.74
C ARG A 272 -20.40 -24.59 21.49
N GLN A 273 -21.59 -24.02 21.73
CA GLN A 273 -21.82 -22.58 21.62
C GLN A 273 -20.98 -21.79 22.64
N LEU A 274 -20.92 -22.24 23.89
CA LEU A 274 -20.09 -21.62 24.93
C LEU A 274 -18.60 -21.69 24.58
N ASN A 275 -18.12 -22.84 24.10
CA ASN A 275 -16.73 -23.02 23.68
C ASN A 275 -16.40 -22.21 22.43
N SER A 276 -17.32 -22.09 21.48
CA SER A 276 -17.18 -21.21 20.32
C SER A 276 -17.07 -19.75 20.75
N MET A 277 -17.97 -19.28 21.62
CA MET A 277 -17.95 -17.92 22.17
C MET A 277 -16.69 -17.65 23.00
N LYS A 278 -16.19 -18.63 23.78
CA LYS A 278 -14.92 -18.52 24.50
C LYS A 278 -13.74 -18.39 23.55
N ARG A 279 -13.64 -19.23 22.52
CA ARG A 279 -12.57 -19.14 21.50
C ARG A 279 -12.63 -17.81 20.74
N GLN A 280 -13.83 -17.34 20.40
CA GLN A 280 -14.03 -16.03 19.78
C GLN A 280 -13.58 -14.90 20.71
N HIS A 281 -13.96 -14.96 22.00
CA HIS A 281 -13.54 -13.99 22.99
C HIS A 281 -12.02 -13.97 23.18
N GLU A 282 -11.38 -15.14 23.30
CA GLU A 282 -9.93 -15.27 23.42
C GLU A 282 -9.20 -14.79 22.17
N SER A 283 -9.71 -15.10 20.98
CA SER A 283 -9.18 -14.60 19.71
C SER A 283 -9.27 -13.08 19.64
N LEU A 284 -10.44 -12.52 19.96
CA LEU A 284 -10.67 -11.08 19.98
C LEU A 284 -9.80 -10.38 21.04
N GLN A 285 -9.59 -11.00 22.20
CA GLN A 285 -8.71 -10.51 23.26
C GLN A 285 -7.25 -10.48 22.80
N LYS A 286 -6.79 -11.54 22.13
CA LYS A 286 -5.43 -11.61 21.54
C LYS A 286 -5.25 -10.54 20.45
N GLN A 287 -6.24 -10.38 19.56
CA GLN A 287 -6.23 -9.34 18.54
C GLN A 287 -6.18 -7.95 19.17
N HIS A 288 -7.01 -7.68 20.19
CA HIS A 288 -7.01 -6.41 20.90
C HIS A 288 -5.66 -6.13 21.60
N ALA A 289 -5.03 -7.14 22.20
CA ALA A 289 -3.71 -7.01 22.80
C ALA A 289 -2.62 -6.67 21.75
N LEU A 290 -2.66 -7.32 20.59
CA LEU A 290 -1.75 -7.03 19.47
C LEU A 290 -1.96 -5.62 18.92
N THR A 291 -3.21 -5.21 18.68
CA THR A 291 -3.54 -3.85 18.23
C THR A 291 -3.08 -2.80 19.25
N LYS A 292 -3.26 -3.06 20.55
CA LYS A 292 -2.77 -2.19 21.62
C LYS A 292 -1.26 -2.06 21.63
N GLN A 293 -0.52 -3.17 21.44
CA GLN A 293 0.94 -3.14 21.33
C GLN A 293 1.41 -2.37 20.09
N HIS A 294 0.77 -2.60 18.94
CA HIS A 294 1.09 -1.88 17.69
C HIS A 294 0.86 -0.38 17.83
N MET A 295 -0.29 0.01 18.39
CA MET A 295 -0.61 1.42 18.67
C MET A 295 0.40 2.05 19.64
N HIS A 296 0.85 1.31 20.66
CA HIS A 296 1.90 1.81 21.56
C HIS A 296 3.24 2.02 20.85
N ARG A 297 3.66 1.09 19.97
CA ARG A 297 4.88 1.28 19.14
C ARG A 297 4.76 2.51 18.24
N MET A 298 3.61 2.68 17.58
CA MET A 298 3.36 3.83 16.71
C MET A 298 3.38 5.15 17.51
N LYS A 299 2.78 5.18 18.70
CA LYS A 299 2.87 6.32 19.63
C LYS A 299 4.32 6.65 20.01
N MET A 300 5.15 5.64 20.28
CA MET A 300 6.57 5.85 20.59
C MET A 300 7.36 6.39 19.39
N GLN A 301 7.07 5.92 18.19
CA GLN A 301 7.68 6.45 16.96
C GLN A 301 7.29 7.91 16.72
N ILE A 302 6.00 8.26 16.88
CA ILE A 302 5.51 9.63 16.75
C ILE A 302 6.14 10.53 17.83
N ALA A 303 6.17 10.10 19.09
CA ALA A 303 6.81 10.85 20.17
C ALA A 303 8.31 11.08 19.89
N THR A 304 9.02 10.08 19.37
CA THR A 304 10.43 10.18 18.99
C THR A 304 10.63 11.17 17.84
N LEU A 305 9.80 11.10 16.79
CA LEU A 305 9.83 12.05 15.67
C LEU A 305 9.54 13.48 16.12
N MET A 306 8.56 13.68 17.00
CA MET A 306 8.24 14.99 17.56
C MET A 306 9.37 15.54 18.44
N GLN A 307 10.04 14.69 19.22
CA GLN A 307 11.19 15.11 20.03
C GLN A 307 12.40 15.48 19.14
N LEU A 308 12.63 14.72 18.06
CA LEU A 308 13.64 15.06 17.06
C LEU A 308 13.32 16.35 16.32
N GLN A 309 12.03 16.66 16.09
CA GLN A 309 11.59 17.93 15.51
C GLN A 309 11.68 19.10 16.50
N GLY A 310 11.39 18.87 17.79
CA GLY A 310 11.49 19.90 18.83
C GLY A 310 12.91 20.39 19.11
N ASN A 311 13.92 19.58 18.78
CA ASN A 311 15.33 19.91 18.94
C ASN A 311 16.00 20.48 17.67
N ARG A 312 15.27 20.57 16.54
CA ARG A 312 15.79 21.24 15.34
C ARG A 312 15.50 22.73 15.47
N ALA A 313 16.54 23.55 15.33
CA ALA A 313 16.36 24.98 15.09
C ALA A 313 15.50 25.16 13.84
N ASP A 314 14.56 26.10 13.88
CA ASP A 314 13.63 26.35 12.79
C ASP A 314 14.41 26.58 11.49
N PRO A 315 14.28 25.73 10.46
CA PRO A 315 15.02 25.87 9.21
C PRO A 315 14.80 27.25 8.58
N ALA A 316 13.62 27.86 8.74
CA ALA A 316 13.36 29.22 8.27
C ALA A 316 14.15 30.28 9.06
N GLN A 317 14.39 30.07 10.35
CA GLN A 317 15.22 30.95 11.17
C GLN A 317 16.70 30.83 10.80
N LEU A 318 17.17 29.61 10.50
CA LEU A 318 18.55 29.37 10.03
C LEU A 318 18.78 29.98 8.64
N GLU A 319 17.85 29.80 7.70
CA GLU A 319 17.93 30.42 6.37
C GLU A 319 17.93 31.96 6.46
N ARG A 320 17.10 32.55 7.31
CA ARG A 320 17.09 34.01 7.52
C ARG A 320 18.40 34.51 8.14
N LEU A 321 18.96 33.80 9.11
CA LEU A 321 20.26 34.14 9.70
C LEU A 321 21.39 34.01 8.69
N GLN A 322 21.38 32.96 7.87
CA GLN A 322 22.36 32.76 6.81
C GLN A 322 22.26 33.85 5.75
N PHE A 323 21.05 34.25 5.36
CA PHE A 323 20.82 35.38 4.46
C PHE A 323 21.33 36.70 5.05
N MET A 324 20.98 37.02 6.30
CA MET A 324 21.48 38.25 6.94
C MET A 324 23.00 38.27 7.11
N LEU A 325 23.63 37.12 7.39
CA LEU A 325 25.09 37.02 7.45
C LEU A 325 25.72 37.24 6.08
N SER A 326 25.14 36.67 5.02
CA SER A 326 25.64 36.89 3.65
C SER A 326 25.51 38.35 3.22
N ASP A 327 24.37 38.99 3.53
CA ASP A 327 24.11 40.39 3.21
C ASP A 327 25.08 41.32 3.97
N LYS A 328 25.30 41.05 5.26
CA LYS A 328 26.27 41.80 6.06
C LYS A 328 27.72 41.59 5.61
N ASN A 329 28.08 40.38 5.16
CA ASN A 329 29.41 40.13 4.60
C ASN A 329 29.61 40.87 3.29
N ASN A 330 28.61 40.87 2.40
CA ASN A 330 28.63 41.65 1.16
C ASN A 330 28.77 43.17 1.45
N GLU A 331 28.07 43.66 2.47
CA GLU A 331 28.18 45.06 2.92
C GLU A 331 29.60 45.36 3.45
N ILE A 332 30.21 44.45 4.22
CA ILE A 332 31.59 44.58 4.70
C ILE A 332 32.58 44.59 3.53
N GLU A 333 32.41 43.71 2.54
CA GLU A 333 33.26 43.68 1.34
C GLU A 333 33.15 44.99 0.54
N SER A 334 31.93 45.50 0.36
CA SER A 334 31.70 46.79 -0.28
C SER A 334 32.35 47.95 0.48
N LEU A 335 32.21 48.00 1.80
CA LEU A 335 32.85 49.00 2.64
C LEU A 335 34.38 48.88 2.62
N MET A 336 34.93 47.66 2.62
CA MET A 336 36.37 47.43 2.47
C MET A 336 36.89 47.94 1.12
N MET A 337 36.17 47.71 0.03
CA MET A 337 36.53 48.26 -1.29
C MET A 337 36.54 49.79 -1.27
N LYS A 338 35.52 50.39 -0.67
CA LYS A 338 35.38 51.85 -0.59
C LYS A 338 36.47 52.50 0.29
N VAL A 339 36.89 51.84 1.36
CA VAL A 339 38.03 52.29 2.18
C VAL A 339 39.32 52.24 1.36
N ARG A 340 39.56 51.19 0.57
CA ARG A 340 40.75 51.10 -0.31
C ARG A 340 40.76 52.19 -1.38
N GLU A 341 39.61 52.50 -1.98
CA GLU A 341 39.47 53.60 -2.94
C GLU A 341 39.78 54.95 -2.28
N LEU A 342 39.20 55.23 -1.10
CA LEU A 342 39.47 56.46 -0.36
C LEU A 342 40.92 56.56 0.13
N GLU A 343 41.56 55.44 0.47
CA GLU A 343 43.00 55.40 0.78
C GLU A 343 43.85 55.69 -0.46
N LYS A 344 43.46 55.17 -1.64
CA LYS A 344 44.12 55.46 -2.92
C LYS A 344 43.98 56.93 -3.31
N ASP A 345 42.79 57.51 -3.16
CA ASP A 345 42.52 58.92 -3.42
C ASP A 345 43.28 59.83 -2.44
N LYS A 346 43.37 59.44 -1.17
CA LYS A 346 44.13 60.17 -0.15
C LYS A 346 45.64 60.14 -0.43
N MET A 347 46.17 59.05 -0.97
CA MET A 347 47.58 58.96 -1.39
C MET A 347 47.84 59.83 -2.62
N ALA A 348 46.92 59.85 -3.59
CA ALA A 348 47.01 60.71 -4.79
C ALA A 348 46.97 62.23 -4.46
N VAL A 349 46.24 62.63 -3.41
CA VAL A 349 46.21 64.03 -2.94
C VAL A 349 47.47 64.41 -2.15
N ARG A 350 48.19 63.45 -1.57
CA ARG A 350 49.42 63.73 -0.80
C ARG A 350 50.65 63.94 -1.68
N ASP A 351 50.63 63.43 -2.92
CA ASP A 351 51.73 63.52 -3.88
C ASP A 351 51.72 64.82 -4.71
N GLN A 352 50.70 65.68 -4.57
CA GLN A 352 50.67 67.03 -5.16
C GLN A 352 50.80 68.11 -4.08
N HIS A 353 52.03 68.34 -3.61
CA HIS A 353 52.38 69.59 -2.93
C HIS A 353 53.50 70.30 -3.70
N PRO A 354 53.21 71.34 -4.49
CA PRO A 354 54.22 72.29 -4.96
C PRO A 354 54.55 73.31 -3.85
N PRO A 355 55.75 73.91 -3.86
CA PRO A 355 56.18 74.87 -2.85
C PRO A 355 55.50 76.22 -3.06
N ALA A 356 55.27 76.92 -1.96
CA ALA A 356 54.78 78.30 -1.96
C ALA A 356 55.74 79.25 -2.70
N PRO A 357 55.20 80.26 -3.43
CA PRO A 357 55.88 81.52 -3.61
C PRO A 357 55.08 82.67 -2.99
N SER A 358 55.86 83.61 -2.48
CA SER A 358 55.50 84.87 -1.85
C SER A 358 55.22 86.00 -2.87
N LYS A 359 54.20 86.82 -2.52
CA LYS A 359 54.07 88.29 -2.65
C LYS A 359 53.77 89.00 -3.99
N GLU A 360 52.76 89.87 -3.85
CA GLU A 360 52.51 91.19 -4.49
C GLU A 360 52.16 91.14 -5.99
N ASP A 361 51.10 91.77 -6.52
CA ASP A 361 50.48 93.05 -6.15
C ASP A 361 49.13 93.25 -6.91
N GLU A 362 48.41 94.31 -6.51
CA GLU A 362 47.30 95.03 -7.18
C GLU A 362 45.82 94.68 -6.89
N HIS A 363 45.27 95.55 -6.04
CA HIS A 363 43.89 95.76 -5.62
C HIS A 363 42.80 95.74 -6.71
N MET A 364 41.86 94.81 -6.55
CA MET A 364 40.43 95.06 -6.77
C MET A 364 39.65 94.44 -5.60
N ASP A 365 39.11 95.30 -4.74
CA ASP A 365 38.21 95.02 -3.61
C ASP A 365 38.38 93.64 -2.93
N GLU A 366 39.64 93.29 -2.61
CA GLU A 366 39.98 92.05 -1.93
C GLU A 366 39.21 91.90 -0.63
N THR A 367 38.87 93.00 0.06
CA THR A 367 38.14 92.97 1.33
C THR A 367 36.70 92.48 1.15
N TYR A 368 35.96 92.96 0.14
CA TYR A 368 34.58 92.49 -0.10
C TYR A 368 34.57 91.03 -0.59
N TYR A 369 35.48 90.67 -1.50
CA TYR A 369 35.57 89.30 -2.00
C TYR A 369 36.04 88.33 -0.91
N THR A 370 37.02 88.72 -0.08
CA THR A 370 37.46 87.90 1.06
C THR A 370 36.40 87.82 2.15
N ASP A 371 35.63 88.86 2.42
CA ASP A 371 34.55 88.81 3.41
C ASP A 371 33.35 88.01 2.91
N LEU A 372 33.02 88.06 1.61
CA LEU A 372 32.04 87.16 1.00
C LEU A 372 32.49 85.70 1.07
N LEU A 373 33.76 85.42 0.75
CA LEU A 373 34.33 84.07 0.89
C LEU A 373 34.33 83.62 2.35
N LYS A 374 34.72 84.46 3.31
CA LYS A 374 34.66 84.14 4.75
C LYS A 374 33.22 83.90 5.21
N MET A 375 32.26 84.68 4.73
CA MET A 375 30.84 84.48 5.03
C MET A 375 30.32 83.17 4.43
N GLN A 376 30.69 82.84 3.19
CA GLN A 376 30.36 81.55 2.56
C GLN A 376 31.01 80.38 3.31
N LEU A 377 32.25 80.52 3.74
CA LEU A 377 32.97 79.50 4.52
C LEU A 377 32.37 79.35 5.93
N SER A 378 31.94 80.44 6.55
CA SER A 378 31.21 80.45 7.83
C SER A 378 29.83 79.82 7.71
N ASN A 379 29.08 80.13 6.65
CA ASN A 379 27.78 79.52 6.36
C ASN A 379 27.94 78.03 6.05
N SER A 380 28.91 77.66 5.23
CA SER A 380 29.25 76.26 4.94
C SER A 380 29.63 75.49 6.21
N LYS A 381 30.41 76.09 7.12
CA LYS A 381 30.73 75.48 8.42
C LYS A 381 29.47 75.29 9.28
N LYS A 382 28.59 76.29 9.35
CA LYS A 382 27.32 76.19 10.10
C LYS A 382 26.41 75.13 9.53
N ASP A 383 26.32 75.01 8.21
CA ASP A 383 25.49 73.98 7.57
C ASP A 383 26.12 72.58 7.72
N ALA A 384 27.44 72.48 7.72
CA ALA A 384 28.14 71.24 8.07
C ALA A 384 27.88 70.82 9.54
N GLU A 385 27.85 71.78 10.48
CA GLU A 385 27.49 71.53 11.88
C GLU A 385 26.03 71.08 12.01
N LYS A 386 25.07 71.75 11.36
CA LYS A 386 23.66 71.32 11.35
C LYS A 386 23.48 69.92 10.78
N LEU A 387 24.10 69.62 9.63
CA LEU A 387 24.05 68.28 9.03
C LEU A 387 24.67 67.22 9.95
N LYS A 388 25.73 67.57 10.70
CA LYS A 388 26.34 66.68 11.70
C LYS A 388 25.38 66.41 12.86
N ASP A 389 24.68 67.43 13.35
CA ASP A 389 23.70 67.29 14.42
C ASP A 389 22.49 66.45 13.95
N GLU A 390 21.97 66.71 12.75
CA GLU A 390 20.92 65.90 12.12
C GLU A 390 21.33 64.45 11.93
N LEU A 391 22.56 64.20 11.45
CA LEU A 391 23.11 62.85 11.31
C LEU A 391 23.25 62.15 12.67
N SER A 392 23.67 62.88 13.71
CA SER A 392 23.77 62.32 15.07
C SER A 392 22.40 61.94 15.62
N MET A 393 21.38 62.77 15.38
CA MET A 393 20.00 62.50 15.78
C MET A 393 19.42 61.32 15.01
N ALA A 394 19.67 61.24 13.70
CA ALA A 394 19.26 60.10 12.87
C ALA A 394 19.91 58.79 13.34
N ARG A 395 21.20 58.81 13.69
CA ARG A 395 21.90 57.64 14.27
C ARG A 395 21.29 57.22 15.60
N MET A 396 20.98 58.17 16.49
CA MET A 396 20.35 57.87 17.78
C MET A 396 18.95 57.25 17.60
N LYS A 397 18.14 57.80 16.68
CA LYS A 397 16.82 57.25 16.34
C LYS A 397 16.93 55.82 15.79
N ALA A 398 17.80 55.59 14.81
CA ALA A 398 18.02 54.26 14.23
C ALA A 398 18.47 53.23 15.28
N LEU A 399 19.36 53.62 16.21
CA LEU A 399 19.77 52.75 17.31
C LEU A 399 18.60 52.42 18.25
N SER A 400 17.79 53.42 18.61
CA SER A 400 16.61 53.20 19.47
C SER A 400 15.56 52.30 18.81
N GLU A 401 15.36 52.44 17.50
CA GLU A 401 14.46 51.60 16.72
C GLU A 401 15.00 50.17 16.59
N SER A 402 16.30 50.00 16.34
CA SER A 402 16.96 48.69 16.31
C SER A 402 16.83 47.97 17.66
N GLN A 403 17.04 48.69 18.77
CA GLN A 403 16.86 48.12 20.12
C GLN A 403 15.39 47.72 20.37
N ARG A 404 14.43 48.56 19.96
CA ARG A 404 12.99 48.25 20.05
C ARG A 404 12.63 47.01 19.24
N VAL A 405 13.18 46.85 18.03
CA VAL A 405 12.97 45.65 17.19
C VAL A 405 13.52 44.41 17.90
N LEU A 406 14.74 44.47 18.42
CA LEU A 406 15.37 43.35 19.13
C LEU A 406 14.55 42.92 20.37
N GLU A 407 13.99 43.88 21.12
CA GLU A 407 13.12 43.59 22.25
C GLU A 407 11.81 42.91 21.82
N LEU A 408 11.22 43.33 20.70
CA LEU A 408 10.04 42.68 20.12
C LEU A 408 10.35 41.27 19.62
N GLU A 409 11.50 41.04 18.99
CA GLU A 409 11.93 39.71 18.56
C GLU A 409 12.13 38.77 19.75
N ARG A 410 12.73 39.24 20.85
CA ARG A 410 12.86 38.44 22.08
C ARG A 410 11.50 38.09 22.68
N LYS A 411 10.55 39.04 22.69
CA LYS A 411 9.18 38.79 23.15
C LYS A 411 8.47 37.78 22.24
N LEU A 412 8.59 37.94 20.93
CA LEU A 412 8.02 37.03 19.93
C LEU A 412 8.55 35.62 20.13
N TYR A 413 9.86 35.46 20.23
CA TYR A 413 10.49 34.17 20.50
C TYR A 413 10.00 33.53 21.81
N GLY A 414 9.88 34.32 22.89
CA GLY A 414 9.31 33.84 24.16
C GLY A 414 7.86 33.37 24.01
N THR A 415 7.03 34.10 23.26
CA THR A 415 5.64 33.72 23.00
C THR A 415 5.52 32.48 22.10
N GLU A 416 6.37 32.35 21.08
CA GLU A 416 6.42 31.18 20.21
C GLU A 416 6.86 29.92 20.97
N GLN A 417 7.86 30.05 21.84
CA GLN A 417 8.30 28.93 22.68
C GLN A 417 7.21 28.51 23.68
N ALA A 418 6.51 29.48 24.28
CA ALA A 418 5.36 29.20 25.13
C ALA A 418 4.23 28.53 24.36
N LEU A 419 3.96 28.95 23.12
CA LEU A 419 2.96 28.32 22.23
C LEU A 419 3.34 26.88 21.90
N LYS A 420 4.61 26.62 21.54
CA LYS A 420 5.14 25.26 21.30
C LYS A 420 4.96 24.37 22.53
N GLN A 421 5.26 24.89 23.71
CA GLN A 421 5.04 24.16 24.97
C GLN A 421 3.55 23.87 25.20
N ARG A 422 2.67 24.84 25.00
CA ARG A 422 1.21 24.67 25.14
C ARG A 422 0.65 23.68 24.13
N HIS A 423 1.17 23.65 22.91
CA HIS A 423 0.81 22.67 21.90
C HIS A 423 1.22 21.24 22.32
N SER A 424 2.43 21.08 22.84
CA SER A 424 2.90 19.80 23.40
C SER A 424 2.02 19.34 24.57
N ASP A 425 1.66 20.25 25.48
CA ASP A 425 0.79 19.96 26.61
C ASP A 425 -0.64 19.61 26.18
N ASN A 426 -1.19 20.33 25.19
CA ASN A 426 -2.52 20.06 24.62
C ASN A 426 -2.55 18.66 23.99
N MET A 427 -1.54 18.30 23.19
CA MET A 427 -1.42 16.97 22.59
C MET A 427 -1.30 15.88 23.67
N ARG A 428 -0.52 16.12 24.73
CA ARG A 428 -0.42 15.19 25.87
C ARG A 428 -1.76 15.01 26.58
N LEU A 429 -2.55 16.06 26.73
CA LEU A 429 -3.91 15.98 27.27
C LEU A 429 -4.88 15.27 26.32
N GLN A 430 -4.76 15.48 25.01
CA GLN A 430 -5.54 14.76 24.00
C GLN A 430 -5.28 13.27 24.06
N VAL A 431 -4.01 12.86 24.14
CA VAL A 431 -3.63 11.45 24.33
C VAL A 431 -4.23 10.89 25.63
N LYS A 432 -4.19 11.63 26.74
CA LYS A 432 -4.82 11.20 28.00
C LYS A 432 -6.34 11.12 27.90
N LEU A 433 -6.99 12.04 27.20
CA LEU A 433 -8.43 12.03 26.94
C LEU A 433 -8.82 10.83 26.09
N GLU A 434 -8.06 10.51 25.05
CA GLU A 434 -8.27 9.30 24.25
C GLU A 434 -8.03 8.03 25.06
N GLU A 435 -7.00 7.99 25.91
CA GLU A 435 -6.76 6.87 26.82
C GLU A 435 -7.90 6.69 27.84
N LEU A 436 -8.42 7.77 28.40
CA LEU A 436 -9.58 7.75 29.28
C LEU A 436 -10.83 7.34 28.51
N LYS A 437 -11.05 7.89 27.31
CA LYS A 437 -12.17 7.52 26.44
C LYS A 437 -12.13 6.03 26.12
N MET A 438 -10.97 5.47 25.78
CA MET A 438 -10.82 4.02 25.55
C MET A 438 -11.01 3.18 26.81
N LYS A 439 -10.65 3.71 27.99
CA LYS A 439 -10.87 3.03 29.29
C LYS A 439 -12.33 3.08 29.75
N TYR A 440 -13.07 4.12 29.37
CA TYR A 440 -14.42 4.41 29.87
C TYR A 440 -15.51 4.39 28.80
N THR A 441 -15.21 4.09 27.53
CA THR A 441 -16.25 3.78 26.54
C THR A 441 -16.97 2.51 26.98
N PRO A 442 -18.26 2.58 27.35
CA PRO A 442 -19.06 1.38 27.50
C PRO A 442 -19.11 0.71 26.13
N ASN A 443 -18.93 -0.61 26.09
CA ASN A 443 -19.22 -1.41 24.88
C ASN A 443 -20.71 -1.23 24.52
N GLU A 444 -21.03 -0.21 23.72
CA GLU A 444 -22.31 -0.06 23.03
C GLU A 444 -22.36 -1.01 21.84
N VAL A 445 -22.27 -2.30 22.13
CA VAL A 445 -22.58 -3.36 21.17
C VAL A 445 -23.56 -4.26 21.89
N ASN A 446 -24.85 -3.93 21.82
CA ASN A 446 -26.02 -4.82 22.00
C ASN A 446 -27.30 -3.99 22.22
N LYS A 447 -27.75 -3.25 21.19
CA LYS A 447 -29.15 -2.84 21.05
C LYS A 447 -29.64 -3.12 19.62
N ALA A 448 -29.42 -4.34 19.14
CA ALA A 448 -30.23 -4.89 18.05
C ALA A 448 -31.49 -5.50 18.67
N GLN A 449 -32.65 -5.07 18.17
CA GLN A 449 -33.99 -5.42 18.62
C GLN A 449 -34.16 -6.92 18.92
N VAL A 450 -34.30 -7.23 20.21
CA VAL A 450 -34.82 -8.52 20.67
C VAL A 450 -36.28 -8.62 20.23
N GLN A 451 -36.56 -9.58 19.34
CA GLN A 451 -37.89 -9.92 18.88
C GLN A 451 -38.81 -10.32 20.05
N LYS A 452 -40.07 -9.90 19.92
CA LYS A 452 -41.19 -10.13 20.84
C LYS A 452 -41.31 -11.63 21.20
N ARG A 453 -41.03 -11.99 22.45
CA ARG A 453 -41.57 -13.24 23.05
C ARG A 453 -42.87 -12.92 23.78
N ARG A 454 -43.94 -13.56 23.30
CA ARG A 454 -45.28 -13.63 23.86
C ARG A 454 -45.18 -14.26 25.26
N ARG A 455 -45.50 -13.50 26.32
CA ARG A 455 -45.70 -14.04 27.67
C ARG A 455 -47.19 -14.29 27.88
N GLU A 456 -47.57 -15.54 28.09
CA GLU A 456 -48.85 -15.89 28.70
C GLU A 456 -48.82 -15.50 30.19
N LYS A 457 -49.94 -14.97 30.69
CA LYS A 457 -50.17 -14.64 32.11
C LYS A 457 -51.39 -15.40 32.58
N PHE A 458 -51.37 -15.90 33.82
CA PHE A 458 -52.46 -15.96 34.81
C PHE A 458 -51.88 -16.46 36.16
N PRO A 459 -52.54 -16.29 37.33
CA PRO A 459 -52.85 -15.02 38.01
C PRO A 459 -52.37 -14.97 39.48
N VAL A 460 -52.48 -13.75 40.02
CA VAL A 460 -52.22 -13.24 41.38
C VAL A 460 -52.79 -14.08 42.52
N ALA A 461 -52.01 -14.23 43.61
CA ALA A 461 -52.51 -14.11 44.98
C ALA A 461 -51.41 -13.58 45.90
N GLN A 462 -51.84 -12.74 46.83
CA GLN A 462 -51.13 -11.74 47.60
C GLN A 462 -51.25 -12.12 49.08
N GLU A 463 -50.18 -11.94 49.87
CA GLU A 463 -50.13 -11.80 51.34
C GLU A 463 -48.64 -11.86 51.74
N GLU A 464 -48.08 -11.18 52.74
CA GLU A 464 -48.41 -10.02 53.57
C GLU A 464 -47.16 -9.77 54.45
N LYS A 465 -46.89 -8.50 54.83
CA LYS A 465 -46.07 -8.04 55.99
C LYS A 465 -44.54 -8.28 55.91
N SER A 466 -43.64 -7.37 56.28
CA SER A 466 -43.64 -6.27 57.25
C SER A 466 -42.46 -5.31 56.99
N ALA A 467 -42.66 -4.00 57.22
CA ALA A 467 -41.61 -2.98 57.42
C ALA A 467 -41.04 -3.09 58.87
N PRO A 468 -40.15 -2.19 59.41
CA PRO A 468 -39.52 -0.98 58.85
C PRO A 468 -38.03 -0.71 59.28
N SER A 469 -37.39 0.33 58.71
CA SER A 469 -36.57 1.36 59.41
C SER A 469 -35.92 2.29 58.36
N LYS A 470 -36.28 3.59 58.35
CA LYS A 470 -35.51 4.76 58.87
C LYS A 470 -34.19 4.97 58.11
N GLU A 471 -33.78 6.14 57.64
CA GLU A 471 -34.15 7.54 57.94
C GLU A 471 -33.59 8.43 56.81
N GLU A 472 -34.28 9.56 56.56
CA GLU A 472 -33.79 10.95 56.36
C GLU A 472 -32.38 11.17 55.76
N THR A 473 -32.10 12.12 54.86
CA THR A 473 -32.72 13.40 54.44
C THR A 473 -31.89 13.88 53.23
N ALA A 474 -32.52 14.38 52.15
CA ALA A 474 -32.60 15.81 51.79
C ALA A 474 -31.22 16.48 51.54
N THR A 475 -30.92 17.21 50.47
CA THR A 475 -31.73 17.88 49.45
C THR A 475 -30.76 18.64 48.52
N MET A 476 -31.07 18.67 47.21
CA MET A 476 -31.12 19.86 46.32
C MET A 476 -29.91 20.81 46.20
N ASP A 477 -29.65 21.47 45.07
CA ASP A 477 -30.04 21.36 43.66
C ASP A 477 -29.30 22.52 42.94
N THR A 478 -29.18 22.41 41.61
CA THR A 478 -29.04 23.50 40.61
C THR A 478 -27.81 24.42 40.58
N GLU A 479 -26.95 24.15 39.59
CA GLU A 479 -26.62 24.99 38.40
C GLU A 479 -27.30 26.39 38.20
N PRO A 480 -26.99 27.15 37.11
CA PRO A 480 -25.71 27.59 36.55
C PRO A 480 -25.75 29.11 36.15
N ASN A 481 -24.65 29.74 35.69
CA ASN A 481 -24.78 30.76 34.63
C ASN A 481 -23.48 31.12 33.88
N LYS A 482 -23.66 31.45 32.59
CA LYS A 482 -22.73 32.00 31.59
C LYS A 482 -22.53 33.52 31.77
N GLY A 483 -21.43 34.04 31.21
CA GLY A 483 -21.46 35.33 30.49
C GLY A 483 -20.32 36.33 30.73
N SER A 484 -19.35 36.34 29.80
CA SER A 484 -18.75 37.46 29.04
C SER A 484 -18.45 38.86 29.64
N SER A 485 -17.27 39.37 29.22
CA SER A 485 -16.91 40.74 28.78
C SER A 485 -16.05 41.69 29.68
N GLU A 486 -14.88 42.00 29.10
CA GLU A 486 -14.16 43.28 28.94
C GLU A 486 -13.36 44.00 30.05
N ASN A 487 -12.06 44.15 29.70
CA ASN A 487 -11.16 45.33 29.72
C ASN A 487 -10.84 46.06 31.04
N THR A 488 -9.53 46.17 31.36
CA THR A 488 -8.68 47.40 31.17
C THR A 488 -7.45 47.40 32.11
N GLU A 489 -6.27 47.47 31.48
CA GLU A 489 -4.96 48.10 31.79
C GLU A 489 -4.32 48.26 33.20
N GLU A 490 -2.98 48.05 33.18
CA GLU A 490 -1.86 48.72 33.89
C GLU A 490 -1.78 48.78 35.43
N LYS A 491 -0.70 48.23 36.05
CA LYS A 491 0.63 48.86 36.26
C LYS A 491 1.53 48.10 37.26
N SER A 492 2.75 47.80 36.82
CA SER A 492 4.07 47.90 37.50
C SER A 492 4.34 47.41 38.95
N LEU A 493 5.40 46.57 39.03
CA LEU A 493 6.53 46.48 40.00
C LEU A 493 6.35 45.72 41.33
N SER A 494 7.09 44.62 41.52
CA SER A 494 8.41 44.59 42.21
C SER A 494 8.94 43.16 42.48
N HIS A 495 10.26 43.01 42.36
CA HIS A 495 11.06 41.82 42.72
C HIS A 495 11.21 41.64 44.26
N PRO A 496 11.62 40.46 44.76
CA PRO A 496 13.06 40.17 45.00
C PRO A 496 13.47 38.77 44.48
N VAL A 497 14.57 38.59 43.75
CA VAL A 497 15.98 38.44 44.19
C VAL A 497 16.18 37.38 45.28
N GLU A 498 16.66 36.20 44.86
CA GLU A 498 17.76 35.47 45.52
C GLU A 498 18.56 34.71 44.44
N LYS A 499 19.89 34.86 44.50
CA LYS A 499 20.88 34.25 43.57
C LYS A 499 21.46 32.94 44.20
N PRO A 500 22.53 32.32 43.67
CA PRO A 500 22.46 30.98 43.08
C PRO A 500 23.34 29.97 43.82
N VAL A 501 23.21 28.69 43.51
CA VAL A 501 24.27 27.71 43.81
C VAL A 501 24.73 27.09 42.48
N VAL A 502 26.01 27.35 42.21
CA VAL A 502 26.83 26.85 41.10
C VAL A 502 27.48 25.53 41.54
N ILE A 503 28.03 24.79 40.56
CA ILE A 503 29.17 23.84 40.60
C ILE A 503 28.75 22.44 40.10
N PRO A 504 29.51 21.73 39.23
CA PRO A 504 30.02 22.12 37.90
C PRO A 504 29.90 20.96 36.86
N LEU A 505 29.98 21.25 35.56
CA LEU A 505 30.42 20.26 34.56
C LEU A 505 31.95 20.16 34.59
N GLN A 506 32.50 18.95 34.39
CA GLN A 506 33.57 18.70 33.41
C GLN A 506 33.91 17.18 33.26
N PRO A 507 34.66 16.78 32.19
CA PRO A 507 34.39 15.58 31.37
C PRO A 507 35.40 14.44 31.58
N ALA A 508 35.13 13.26 31.03
CA ALA A 508 36.15 12.22 30.82
C ALA A 508 35.86 11.35 29.57
N GLN A 509 36.84 11.27 28.68
CA GLN A 509 37.13 10.15 27.77
C GLN A 509 38.49 9.54 28.22
N PRO A 510 39.01 8.47 27.60
CA PRO A 510 38.52 7.10 27.44
C PRO A 510 39.51 6.11 28.14
N THR A 511 39.30 4.78 28.03
CA THR A 511 40.32 3.69 27.82
C THR A 511 39.82 2.34 28.39
N GLU A 512 39.87 1.29 27.56
CA GLU A 512 39.64 -0.14 27.90
C GLU A 512 40.75 -0.70 28.82
N PRO A 513 40.59 -1.91 29.41
CA PRO A 513 41.00 -3.13 28.69
C PRO A 513 40.09 -4.35 28.93
N ASN A 514 39.94 -5.16 27.87
CA ASN A 514 39.48 -6.56 27.90
C ASN A 514 40.69 -7.49 28.19
N PRO A 515 40.57 -8.76 28.65
CA PRO A 515 40.08 -9.89 27.82
C PRO A 515 39.31 -10.99 28.65
N VAL A 516 38.59 -12.01 28.13
CA VAL A 516 38.96 -13.15 27.25
C VAL A 516 37.68 -13.92 26.82
N MET A 517 37.67 -14.41 25.58
CA MET A 517 36.68 -15.24 24.85
C MET A 517 36.82 -16.78 25.12
N PRO A 518 35.97 -17.68 24.59
CA PRO A 518 36.21 -18.28 23.24
C PRO A 518 34.90 -18.49 22.40
N ARG A 519 34.81 -18.01 21.15
CA ARG A 519 35.26 -18.56 19.84
C ARG A 519 34.35 -19.66 19.25
N GLU A 520 33.83 -19.39 18.05
CA GLU A 520 34.19 -20.11 16.80
C GLU A 520 33.79 -19.28 15.56
N SER A 521 34.66 -19.29 14.55
CA SER A 521 34.57 -18.50 13.30
C SER A 521 35.04 -19.36 12.15
N LYS A 522 34.41 -19.25 10.97
CA LYS A 522 35.05 -19.51 9.67
C LYS A 522 34.52 -18.52 8.62
N SER A 523 35.45 -17.90 7.90
CA SER A 523 35.31 -16.94 6.82
C SER A 523 36.16 -17.39 5.63
N VAL A 524 35.75 -17.10 4.39
CA VAL A 524 36.65 -17.08 3.22
C VAL A 524 36.28 -15.90 2.30
N ARG A 525 37.30 -15.15 1.86
CA ARG A 525 37.32 -14.15 0.77
C ARG A 525 38.45 -14.54 -0.20
N ILE A 526 38.25 -14.40 -1.51
CA ILE A 526 39.26 -14.13 -2.57
C ILE A 526 38.47 -13.41 -3.71
N CYS A 527 38.62 -12.10 -3.96
CA CYS A 527 39.55 -11.34 -4.83
C CYS A 527 39.37 -11.51 -6.35
N GLU A 528 39.17 -10.38 -7.04
CA GLU A 528 39.16 -10.14 -8.50
C GLU A 528 40.55 -9.69 -9.01
N ASP A 529 40.91 -10.02 -10.27
CA ASP A 529 41.35 -9.08 -11.34
C ASP A 529 41.78 -9.79 -12.67
N PRO A 530 41.74 -9.12 -13.88
CA PRO A 530 41.92 -9.68 -15.26
C PRO A 530 43.30 -9.30 -15.90
N PRO A 531 43.61 -9.30 -17.25
CA PRO A 531 43.00 -9.85 -18.50
C PRO A 531 43.99 -10.59 -19.47
N VAL A 532 43.54 -11.29 -20.55
CA VAL A 532 44.33 -11.53 -21.81
C VAL A 532 43.44 -11.71 -23.07
N CYS A 533 43.91 -11.16 -24.21
CA CYS A 533 43.33 -11.07 -25.56
C CYS A 533 43.33 -12.35 -26.46
N ILE A 534 42.40 -12.31 -27.43
CA ILE A 534 42.14 -12.96 -28.76
C ILE A 534 43.26 -13.79 -29.46
N PRO A 535 42.93 -14.74 -30.37
CA PRO A 535 42.66 -14.39 -31.79
C PRO A 535 41.54 -15.19 -32.54
N ASP A 536 40.81 -14.45 -33.38
CA ASP A 536 40.22 -14.66 -34.72
C ASP A 536 39.62 -15.98 -35.28
N ALA A 537 38.63 -15.74 -36.15
CA ALA A 537 37.71 -16.62 -36.90
C ALA A 537 38.35 -17.50 -38.01
N PRO A 538 37.54 -18.34 -38.73
CA PRO A 538 36.97 -17.84 -40.00
C PRO A 538 35.60 -18.39 -40.46
N ARG A 539 34.85 -17.49 -41.11
CA ARG A 539 34.11 -17.59 -42.39
C ARG A 539 32.77 -18.36 -42.53
N SER A 540 31.86 -17.64 -43.18
CA SER A 540 30.52 -17.94 -43.74
C SER A 540 30.60 -18.87 -44.99
N PRO A 541 29.52 -19.24 -45.76
CA PRO A 541 28.49 -18.34 -46.33
C PRO A 541 27.03 -18.88 -46.54
N VAL A 542 26.09 -17.91 -46.55
CA VAL A 542 24.99 -17.64 -47.53
C VAL A 542 24.00 -18.75 -47.92
N SER A 543 22.69 -18.44 -47.81
CA SER A 543 21.71 -18.57 -48.91
C SER A 543 20.36 -17.87 -48.61
N ASP A 544 20.03 -16.90 -49.45
CA ASP A 544 18.73 -16.24 -49.64
C ASP A 544 17.63 -17.20 -50.13
N SER A 545 16.35 -16.87 -49.89
CA SER A 545 15.30 -16.90 -50.91
C SER A 545 13.99 -16.20 -50.49
N ASN A 546 13.61 -15.25 -51.35
CA ASN A 546 12.35 -14.51 -51.51
C ASN A 546 11.04 -15.34 -51.45
N SER A 547 9.92 -14.71 -51.08
CA SER A 547 8.92 -14.22 -52.05
C SER A 547 7.72 -13.49 -51.41
N LYS A 548 7.25 -12.49 -52.15
CA LYS A 548 6.17 -11.51 -51.90
C LYS A 548 4.76 -12.12 -51.98
N ASN A 549 3.77 -11.44 -51.38
CA ASN A 549 2.56 -10.99 -52.10
C ASN A 549 1.78 -9.92 -51.30
N GLU A 550 1.48 -8.82 -51.98
CA GLU A 550 0.43 -7.83 -51.71
C GLU A 550 -0.95 -8.50 -51.91
N ASP A 551 -2.06 -8.11 -51.27
CA ASP A 551 -2.86 -6.96 -51.70
C ASP A 551 -3.96 -6.55 -50.67
N GLN A 552 -4.48 -5.34 -50.88
CA GLN A 552 -5.36 -4.55 -50.02
C GLN A 552 -6.87 -4.93 -50.00
N THR A 553 -7.55 -4.43 -48.95
CA THR A 553 -8.83 -3.67 -48.95
C THR A 553 -10.05 -4.33 -48.28
N HIS A 554 -10.47 -3.83 -47.11
CA HIS A 554 -11.77 -3.14 -46.87
C HIS A 554 -12.15 -3.04 -45.38
N GLN A 555 -12.74 -1.89 -45.07
CA GLN A 555 -13.27 -1.41 -43.79
C GLN A 555 -14.44 -2.24 -43.26
N SER A 556 -14.57 -2.34 -41.93
CA SER A 556 -15.81 -2.01 -41.20
C SER A 556 -15.54 -1.95 -39.70
N SER A 557 -15.99 -0.87 -39.09
CA SER A 557 -16.07 -0.63 -37.66
C SER A 557 -17.31 -1.29 -37.06
N GLU A 558 -17.36 -1.27 -35.72
CA GLU A 558 -18.53 -1.51 -34.88
C GLU A 558 -18.89 -2.99 -34.67
N GLU A 559 -18.49 -3.54 -33.52
CA GLU A 559 -19.46 -3.99 -32.52
C GLU A 559 -18.76 -4.24 -31.18
N GLU A 560 -19.22 -3.45 -30.21
CA GLU A 560 -18.90 -3.46 -28.80
C GLU A 560 -19.79 -4.50 -28.09
N GLU A 561 -19.32 -4.97 -26.93
CA GLU A 561 -20.14 -5.53 -25.84
C GLU A 561 -20.94 -6.82 -26.08
N ASN A 562 -20.43 -7.96 -25.57
CA ASN A 562 -21.22 -8.74 -24.60
C ASN A 562 -20.41 -9.80 -23.85
N TRP A 563 -20.88 -10.12 -22.64
CA TRP A 563 -20.55 -11.29 -21.82
C TRP A 563 -19.41 -11.22 -20.78
N LYS A 564 -19.51 -10.25 -19.87
CA LYS A 564 -19.16 -10.49 -18.46
C LYS A 564 -20.40 -11.00 -17.72
N THR A 565 -20.45 -12.31 -17.46
CA THR A 565 -21.16 -13.02 -16.37
C THR A 565 -21.08 -14.50 -16.74
N GLU A 566 -20.43 -15.38 -16.00
CA GLU A 566 -20.97 -15.95 -14.77
C GLU A 566 -19.97 -16.99 -14.21
N ARG A 567 -20.00 -17.11 -12.87
CA ARG A 567 -19.83 -18.35 -12.11
C ARG A 567 -18.41 -18.91 -11.90
N LYS A 568 -17.84 -18.41 -10.80
CA LYS A 568 -17.31 -19.24 -9.70
C LYS A 568 -18.12 -20.55 -9.54
N ARG A 569 -17.48 -21.71 -9.74
CA ARG A 569 -17.81 -22.96 -9.04
C ARG A 569 -16.56 -23.79 -8.79
N LYS A 570 -16.22 -23.91 -7.50
CA LYS A 570 -15.27 -24.87 -6.92
C LYS A 570 -15.75 -26.31 -7.18
N LYS A 571 -14.83 -27.24 -7.45
CA LYS A 571 -14.99 -28.66 -7.12
C LYS A 571 -13.63 -29.36 -6.97
N TYR A 572 -13.40 -29.83 -5.74
CA TYR A 572 -12.76 -31.10 -5.33
C TYR A 572 -11.64 -31.69 -6.20
N GLN A 573 -10.42 -31.65 -5.65
CA GLN A 573 -9.31 -32.54 -6.03
C GLN A 573 -9.45 -33.89 -5.29
N GLN A 574 -9.32 -34.99 -6.04
CA GLN A 574 -9.01 -36.32 -5.51
C GLN A 574 -7.48 -36.56 -5.55
N PRO A 575 -6.94 -37.47 -4.71
CA PRO A 575 -5.51 -37.60 -4.46
C PRO A 575 -4.75 -38.22 -5.64
N THR A 576 -3.62 -37.62 -6.03
CA THR A 576 -2.68 -38.15 -7.01
C THR A 576 -1.97 -39.39 -6.45
N HIS A 577 -2.14 -40.52 -7.14
CA HIS A 577 -1.38 -41.76 -6.93
C HIS A 577 0.04 -41.57 -7.46
N VAL A 578 1.05 -41.71 -6.58
CA VAL A 578 2.46 -41.65 -6.97
C VAL A 578 2.90 -43.04 -7.40
N ASN A 579 3.16 -43.22 -8.70
CA ASN A 579 3.90 -44.38 -9.19
C ASN A 579 5.39 -44.13 -9.01
N SER A 580 6.02 -44.99 -8.22
CA SER A 580 7.46 -45.06 -8.02
C SER A 580 8.04 -46.02 -9.05
N GLU A 581 8.74 -45.51 -10.06
CA GLU A 581 9.64 -46.32 -10.87
C GLU A 581 11.09 -45.89 -10.63
N LYS A 582 11.84 -46.86 -10.09
CA LYS A 582 13.29 -46.86 -9.96
C LYS A 582 13.90 -47.18 -11.31
N THR A 583 14.88 -46.40 -11.73
CA THR A 583 15.93 -46.89 -12.64
C THR A 583 17.28 -46.39 -12.16
N MET A 584 17.95 -47.27 -11.41
CA MET A 584 19.38 -47.25 -11.12
C MET A 584 20.08 -48.12 -12.15
N ALA A 585 21.14 -47.60 -12.78
CA ALA A 585 22.37 -48.29 -13.21
C ALA A 585 23.05 -47.39 -14.26
N ASN A 586 24.11 -46.66 -13.87
CA ASN A 586 25.53 -47.05 -13.94
C ASN A 586 26.11 -46.97 -15.36
N GLU A 587 27.03 -46.03 -15.57
CA GLU A 587 28.38 -46.35 -16.07
C GLU A 587 29.36 -45.21 -15.76
N CYS A 588 30.54 -45.63 -15.33
CA CYS A 588 31.64 -44.87 -14.76
C CYS A 588 32.75 -44.78 -15.82
N ALA A 589 33.45 -43.64 -15.93
CA ALA A 589 34.81 -43.62 -16.46
C ALA A 589 35.60 -42.47 -15.85
N GLN A 590 36.68 -42.85 -15.15
CA GLN A 590 37.75 -42.00 -14.65
C GLN A 590 38.52 -41.35 -15.82
N GLN A 591 38.79 -40.05 -15.74
CA GLN A 591 40.14 -39.47 -15.72
C GLN A 591 40.11 -37.99 -15.38
#